data_AF-A0A3D5HM63-F1
#
_entry.id   AF-A0A3D5HM63-F1
#
_cell.length_a   1.000
_cell.length_b   1.000
_cell.length_c   1.000
_cell.angle_alpha   90.00
_cell.angle_beta   90.00
_cell.angle_gamma   90.00
#
_symmetry.space_group_name_H-M   'P 1'
#
loop_
_entity.id
_entity.type
_entity.pdbx_description
1 polymer ?
#
loop_
_entity_poly.entity_id
_entity_poly.type
_entity_poly.pdbx_seq_one_letter_code
_entity_poly.pdbx_strand_id
1 'polypeptide(L)'
;SKGAQKGTSLGSGGPGYKIDAEIGAPHFKGTLAAARQGGPGNPAKQSSGSQFYLVQGKTYTPDQLKGTALSKKITYNDDQIKKYGTLGGTPQLDMDYTVFGEVVEGLDVIDKIAAVQTAPGDRPVEDVKMKVRILK
;
A
#
# COMPACT_ATOMS: atom_id res chain seq x y z
N SER A 1 -3.15 -15.36 -6.40
CA SER A 1 -3.73 -15.91 -7.64
C SER A 1 -5.07 -16.56 -7.32
N LYS A 2 -6.10 -16.41 -8.17
CA LYS A 2 -7.51 -16.77 -7.88
C LYS A 2 -7.73 -18.26 -7.54
N GLY A 3 -6.81 -19.14 -7.92
CA GLY A 3 -6.87 -20.59 -7.66
C GLY A 3 -5.55 -21.18 -7.16
N ALA A 4 -4.73 -20.41 -6.46
CA ALA A 4 -3.49 -20.95 -5.90
C ALA A 4 -3.79 -21.98 -4.80
N GLN A 5 -3.03 -23.07 -4.76
CA GLN A 5 -3.11 -24.05 -3.69
C GLN A 5 -2.66 -23.44 -2.34
N LYS A 6 -3.08 -24.08 -1.24
CA LYS A 6 -2.62 -23.72 0.12
C LYS A 6 -1.11 -23.95 0.20
N GLY A 7 -0.39 -22.98 0.77
CA GLY A 7 1.08 -23.03 0.91
C GLY A 7 1.89 -22.62 -0.32
N THR A 8 1.26 -22.35 -1.48
CA THR A 8 1.99 -21.81 -2.65
C THR A 8 2.59 -20.43 -2.32
N SER A 9 3.87 -20.21 -2.64
CA SER A 9 4.46 -18.87 -2.54
C SER A 9 3.86 -17.95 -3.61
N LEU A 10 3.50 -16.71 -3.23
CA LEU A 10 2.85 -15.72 -4.10
C LEU A 10 3.61 -14.39 -4.05
N GLY A 11 3.33 -13.48 -4.99
CA GLY A 11 3.88 -12.12 -5.00
C GLY A 11 4.93 -11.86 -6.10
N SER A 12 5.41 -12.89 -6.79
CA SER A 12 6.39 -12.75 -7.90
C SER A 12 5.77 -12.73 -9.31
N GLY A 13 4.47 -13.01 -9.43
CA GLY A 13 3.77 -13.07 -10.72
C GLY A 13 3.24 -11.71 -11.22
N GLY A 14 2.72 -11.70 -12.43
CA GLY A 14 2.08 -10.52 -13.03
C GLY A 14 1.65 -10.79 -14.47
N PRO A 15 1.05 -9.81 -15.15
CA PRO A 15 0.54 -9.97 -16.52
C PRO A 15 1.61 -9.85 -17.61
N GLY A 16 2.89 -9.74 -17.25
CA GLY A 16 4.01 -9.61 -18.21
C GLY A 16 4.35 -8.17 -18.61
N TYR A 17 3.63 -7.18 -18.11
CA TYR A 17 3.93 -5.76 -18.34
C TYR A 17 4.03 -4.97 -17.02
N LYS A 18 4.64 -3.79 -17.12
CA LYS A 18 4.71 -2.76 -16.06
C LYS A 18 3.98 -1.50 -16.54
N ILE A 19 3.66 -0.63 -15.60
CA ILE A 19 3.02 0.67 -15.85
C ILE A 19 3.96 1.76 -15.35
N ASP A 20 4.05 2.88 -16.05
CA ASP A 20 4.88 4.00 -15.62
C ASP A 20 4.40 4.57 -14.28
N ALA A 21 5.34 5.13 -13.52
CA ALA A 21 5.06 5.62 -12.18
C ALA A 21 4.44 7.01 -12.21
N GLU A 22 3.25 7.15 -11.64
CA GLU A 22 2.63 8.44 -11.30
C GLU A 22 2.83 8.69 -9.80
N ILE A 23 3.79 9.55 -9.45
CA ILE A 23 4.24 9.76 -8.07
C ILE A 23 3.82 11.14 -7.58
N GLY A 24 3.25 11.22 -6.37
CA GLY A 24 2.91 12.51 -5.77
C GLY A 24 1.91 12.49 -4.62
N ALA A 25 1.18 11.38 -4.41
CA ALA A 25 0.21 11.30 -3.33
C ALA A 25 0.79 10.67 -2.04
N PRO A 26 0.24 11.04 -0.87
CA PRO A 26 0.58 10.44 0.42
C PRO A 26 -0.11 9.08 0.64
N HIS A 27 0.47 8.25 1.51
CA HIS A 27 -0.01 6.91 1.86
C HIS A 27 -0.71 6.91 3.21
N PHE A 28 -1.87 7.57 3.30
CA PHE A 28 -2.73 7.47 4.48
C PHE A 28 -3.38 6.09 4.60
N LYS A 29 -3.85 5.71 5.80
CA LYS A 29 -4.71 4.53 5.95
C LYS A 29 -5.90 4.60 4.98
N GLY A 30 -6.19 3.49 4.30
CA GLY A 30 -7.20 3.41 3.24
C GLY A 30 -6.70 3.73 1.84
N THR A 31 -5.47 4.20 1.67
CA THR A 31 -4.90 4.46 0.33
C THR A 31 -4.76 3.16 -0.46
N LEU A 32 -5.18 3.19 -1.73
CA LEU A 32 -4.99 2.13 -2.72
C LEU A 32 -3.83 2.50 -3.64
N ALA A 33 -2.80 1.66 -3.66
CA ALA A 33 -1.56 1.95 -4.37
C ALA A 33 -1.02 0.71 -5.10
N ALA A 34 -0.29 0.95 -6.19
CA ALA A 34 0.32 -0.10 -6.99
C ALA A 34 1.59 -0.62 -6.32
N ALA A 35 1.73 -1.94 -6.24
CA ALA A 35 2.98 -2.55 -5.81
C ALA A 35 4.03 -2.45 -6.93
N ARG A 36 5.31 -2.54 -6.58
CA ARG A 36 6.41 -2.60 -7.55
C ARG A 36 7.60 -3.37 -7.02
N GLN A 37 8.48 -3.77 -7.93
CA GLN A 37 9.83 -4.18 -7.55
C GLN A 37 10.59 -2.97 -6.99
N GLY A 38 11.18 -3.15 -5.80
CA GLY A 38 12.07 -2.18 -5.16
C GLY A 38 13.51 -2.26 -5.69
N GLY A 39 14.35 -1.33 -5.24
CA GLY A 39 15.80 -1.36 -5.48
C GLY A 39 16.26 -0.97 -6.89
N PRO A 40 17.56 -1.16 -7.20
CA PRO A 40 18.19 -0.66 -8.42
C PRO A 40 17.71 -1.35 -9.71
N GLY A 41 17.05 -2.52 -9.60
CA GLY A 41 16.47 -3.23 -10.76
C GLY A 41 15.19 -2.60 -11.32
N ASN A 42 14.67 -1.54 -10.67
CA ASN A 42 13.52 -0.78 -11.15
C ASN A 42 13.72 0.72 -10.84
N PRO A 43 14.71 1.39 -11.46
CA PRO A 43 15.09 2.76 -11.11
C PRO A 43 14.00 3.77 -11.50
N ALA A 44 13.24 3.50 -12.56
CA ALA A 44 12.08 4.28 -12.97
C ALA A 44 10.85 4.06 -12.07
N LYS A 45 10.95 3.22 -11.03
CA LYS A 45 9.88 2.90 -10.08
C LYS A 45 8.59 2.41 -10.73
N GLN A 46 8.68 1.79 -11.92
CA GLN A 46 7.51 1.33 -12.66
C GLN A 46 6.65 0.38 -11.82
N SER A 47 5.35 0.60 -11.86
CA SER A 47 4.32 -0.14 -11.14
C SER A 47 4.09 -1.52 -11.73
N SER A 48 3.69 -2.46 -10.90
CA SER A 48 3.19 -3.77 -11.31
C SER A 48 1.90 -3.59 -12.12
N GLY A 49 1.74 -4.37 -13.20
CA GLY A 49 0.52 -4.33 -14.02
C GLY A 49 -0.73 -4.90 -13.34
N SER A 50 -0.61 -5.58 -12.19
CA SER A 50 -1.77 -6.18 -11.50
C SER A 50 -1.69 -6.23 -9.98
N GLN A 51 -0.51 -6.07 -9.38
CA GLN A 51 -0.36 -6.14 -7.94
C GLN A 51 -0.58 -4.76 -7.32
N PHE A 52 -1.40 -4.71 -6.27
CA PHE A 52 -1.71 -3.50 -5.51
C PHE A 52 -1.79 -3.84 -4.03
N TYR A 53 -1.82 -2.81 -3.20
CA TYR A 53 -2.01 -2.91 -1.76
C TYR A 53 -2.95 -1.82 -1.25
N LEU A 54 -3.55 -2.10 -0.09
CA LEU A 54 -4.26 -1.12 0.73
C LEU A 54 -3.40 -0.77 1.94
N VAL A 55 -3.33 0.50 2.28
CA VAL A 55 -2.58 0.96 3.44
C VAL A 55 -3.41 0.75 4.70
N GLN A 56 -2.93 -0.08 5.64
CA GLN A 56 -3.41 -0.07 7.02
C GLN A 56 -2.64 0.98 7.83
N GLY A 57 -1.31 0.81 7.93
CA GLY A 57 -0.42 1.77 8.56
C GLY A 57 -0.60 1.92 10.07
N LYS A 58 0.00 2.97 10.62
CA LYS A 58 -0.13 3.38 12.03
C LYS A 58 -0.17 4.90 12.15
N THR A 59 -0.49 5.42 13.33
CA THR A 59 -0.43 6.85 13.62
C THR A 59 1.00 7.31 13.88
N TYR A 60 1.28 8.58 13.57
CA TYR A 60 2.61 9.18 13.74
C TYR A 60 2.52 10.51 14.49
N THR A 61 3.52 10.77 15.35
CA THR A 61 3.70 12.11 15.92
C THR A 61 4.38 13.03 14.89
N PRO A 62 4.24 14.37 15.02
CA PRO A 62 4.93 15.31 14.14
C PRO A 62 6.44 15.08 14.07
N ASP A 63 7.09 14.73 15.19
CA ASP A 63 8.53 14.47 15.22
C ASP A 63 8.94 13.19 14.48
N GLN A 64 8.11 12.13 14.53
CA GLN A 64 8.33 10.93 13.71
C GLN A 64 8.20 11.24 12.21
N LEU A 65 7.27 12.12 11.84
CA LEU A 65 7.09 12.57 10.45
C LEU A 65 8.26 13.41 9.97
N LYS A 66 8.84 14.28 10.81
CA LYS A 66 10.04 15.07 10.46
C LYS A 66 11.19 14.19 9.99
N GLY A 67 11.47 13.08 10.69
CA GLY A 67 12.51 12.14 10.28
C GLY A 67 12.28 11.55 8.89
N THR A 68 11.03 11.19 8.60
CA THR A 68 10.65 10.67 7.27
C THR A 68 10.75 11.75 6.20
N ALA A 69 10.27 12.97 6.51
CA ALA A 69 10.32 14.13 5.63
C ALA A 69 11.77 14.48 5.23
N LEU A 70 12.70 14.47 6.20
CA LEU A 70 14.12 14.70 5.96
C LEU A 70 14.73 13.62 5.06
N SER A 71 14.48 12.34 5.36
CA SER A 71 14.99 11.22 4.55
C SER A 71 14.52 11.28 3.10
N LYS A 72 13.26 11.68 2.89
CA LYS A 72 12.64 11.78 1.57
C LYS A 72 12.82 13.13 0.88
N LYS A 73 13.40 14.12 1.57
CA LYS A 73 13.51 15.51 1.10
C LYS A 73 12.16 16.11 0.70
N ILE A 74 11.14 15.87 1.51
CA ILE A 74 9.79 16.41 1.34
C ILE A 74 9.40 17.27 2.55
N THR A 75 8.29 17.99 2.43
CA THR A 75 7.66 18.71 3.53
C THR A 75 6.20 18.30 3.60
N TYR A 76 5.74 17.89 4.78
CA TYR A 76 4.32 17.64 5.00
C TYR A 76 3.62 18.94 5.37
N ASN A 77 2.45 19.16 4.80
CA ASN A 77 1.57 20.25 5.23
C ASN A 77 0.80 19.86 6.51
N ASP A 78 0.14 20.85 7.13
CA ASP A 78 -0.56 20.67 8.40
C ASP A 78 -1.67 19.60 8.32
N ASP A 79 -2.40 19.54 7.20
CA ASP A 79 -3.45 18.54 6.98
C ASP A 79 -2.88 17.12 6.89
N GLN A 80 -1.75 16.95 6.21
CA GLN A 80 -1.04 15.68 6.12
C GLN A 80 -0.52 15.24 7.49
N ILE A 81 0.07 16.16 8.26
CA ILE A 81 0.53 15.88 9.63
C ILE A 81 -0.64 15.44 10.50
N LYS A 82 -1.76 16.18 10.45
CA LYS A 82 -2.98 15.84 11.20
C LYS A 82 -3.55 14.48 10.78
N LYS A 83 -3.63 14.19 9.48
CA LYS A 83 -4.18 12.92 8.97
C LYS A 83 -3.27 11.75 9.35
N TYR A 84 -1.95 11.88 9.26
CA TYR A 84 -1.03 10.87 9.78
C TYR A 84 -1.08 10.69 11.30
N GLY A 85 -1.37 11.75 12.06
CA GLY A 85 -1.51 11.66 13.53
C GLY A 85 -2.81 11.03 14.00
N THR A 86 -3.89 11.15 13.22
CA THR A 86 -5.23 10.70 13.61
C THR A 86 -5.66 9.42 12.89
N LEU A 87 -5.62 9.43 11.57
CA LEU A 87 -6.03 8.31 10.72
C LEU A 87 -4.91 7.27 10.56
N GLY A 88 -3.66 7.74 10.53
CA GLY A 88 -2.47 6.93 10.31
C GLY A 88 -2.14 6.71 8.84
N GLY A 89 -1.15 5.87 8.58
CA GLY A 89 -0.68 5.55 7.23
C GLY A 89 0.73 4.95 7.20
N THR A 90 1.40 5.07 6.07
CA THR A 90 2.77 4.59 5.84
C THR A 90 3.61 5.65 5.12
N PRO A 91 4.00 6.75 5.81
CA PRO A 91 4.73 7.87 5.19
C PRO A 91 6.08 7.46 4.57
N GLN A 92 6.63 6.30 4.94
CA GLN A 92 7.84 5.74 4.33
C GLN A 92 7.65 5.38 2.84
N LEU A 93 6.41 5.23 2.36
CA LEU A 93 6.09 4.93 0.96
C LEU A 93 5.82 6.19 0.13
N ASP A 94 5.70 7.36 0.77
CA ASP A 94 5.41 8.62 0.08
C ASP A 94 6.48 8.95 -0.95
N MET A 95 6.06 9.48 -2.10
CA MET A 95 6.94 9.78 -3.24
C MET A 95 7.70 8.57 -3.84
N ASP A 96 7.31 7.35 -3.50
CA ASP A 96 7.95 6.13 -4.02
C ASP A 96 7.02 5.16 -4.75
N TYR A 97 5.71 5.30 -4.58
CA TYR A 97 4.70 4.41 -5.15
C TYR A 97 3.54 5.21 -5.74
N THR A 98 2.93 4.65 -6.77
CA THR A 98 1.74 5.21 -7.42
C THR A 98 0.50 4.89 -6.60
N VAL A 99 -0.12 5.94 -6.10
CA VAL A 99 -1.43 5.92 -5.47
C VAL A 99 -2.47 6.22 -6.54
N PHE A 100 -3.51 5.40 -6.63
CA PHE A 100 -4.55 5.53 -7.66
C PHE A 100 -5.97 5.45 -7.09
N GLY A 101 -6.13 5.47 -5.78
CA GLY A 101 -7.44 5.55 -5.14
C GLY A 101 -7.36 5.55 -3.61
N GLU A 102 -8.52 5.63 -2.98
CA GLU A 102 -8.68 5.50 -1.54
C GLU A 102 -9.99 4.78 -1.20
N VAL A 103 -10.02 4.17 -0.02
CA VAL A 103 -11.21 3.53 0.53
C VAL A 103 -12.13 4.61 1.10
N VAL A 104 -13.32 4.73 0.52
CA VAL A 104 -14.36 5.69 0.96
C VAL A 104 -15.32 5.10 1.98
N GLU A 105 -15.48 3.76 1.99
CA GLU A 105 -16.36 3.03 2.92
C GLU A 105 -15.70 1.72 3.37
N GLY A 106 -15.96 1.29 4.61
CA GLY A 106 -15.44 0.03 5.15
C GLY A 106 -13.96 0.08 5.55
N LEU A 107 -13.48 1.23 6.03
CA LEU A 107 -12.09 1.38 6.47
C LEU A 107 -11.71 0.41 7.61
N ASP A 108 -12.67 0.05 8.47
CA ASP A 108 -12.52 -0.94 9.53
C ASP A 108 -12.28 -2.37 9.01
N VAL A 109 -12.72 -2.66 7.77
CA VAL A 109 -12.48 -3.96 7.13
C VAL A 109 -10.99 -4.18 6.87
N ILE A 110 -10.22 -3.12 6.66
CA ILE A 110 -8.76 -3.20 6.50
C ILE A 110 -8.12 -3.79 7.76
N ASP A 111 -8.55 -3.35 8.95
CA ASP A 111 -8.01 -3.87 10.21
C ASP A 111 -8.40 -5.33 10.44
N LYS A 112 -9.65 -5.70 10.09
CA LYS A 112 -10.11 -7.09 10.15
C LYS A 112 -9.28 -8.00 9.25
N ILE A 113 -8.95 -7.54 8.04
CA ILE A 113 -8.08 -8.28 7.11
C ILE A 113 -6.66 -8.38 7.66
N ALA A 114 -6.10 -7.31 8.20
CA ALA A 114 -4.74 -7.30 8.75
C ALA A 114 -4.58 -8.18 10.00
N ALA A 115 -5.66 -8.41 10.76
CA ALA A 115 -5.67 -9.23 11.96
C ALA A 115 -5.83 -10.74 11.71
N VAL A 116 -6.05 -11.17 10.46
CA VAL A 116 -6.18 -12.60 10.16
C VAL A 116 -4.86 -13.34 10.40
N GLN A 117 -4.95 -14.59 10.83
CA GLN A 117 -3.76 -15.42 11.05
C GLN A 117 -2.97 -15.63 9.75
N THR A 118 -1.66 -15.40 9.81
CA THR A 118 -0.73 -15.59 8.69
C THR A 118 0.20 -16.78 8.93
N ALA A 119 0.61 -17.40 7.83
CA ALA A 119 1.68 -18.37 7.73
C ALA A 119 3.01 -17.65 7.37
N PRO A 120 4.16 -18.35 7.32
CA PRO A 120 5.42 -17.75 6.89
C PRO A 120 5.31 -17.03 5.54
N GLY A 121 5.96 -15.86 5.44
CA GLY A 121 5.85 -14.98 4.27
C GLY A 121 4.58 -14.12 4.25
N ASP A 122 3.96 -13.90 5.41
CA ASP A 122 2.78 -13.04 5.63
C ASP A 122 1.56 -13.42 4.77
N ARG A 123 1.47 -14.68 4.34
CA ARG A 123 0.31 -15.20 3.62
C ARG A 123 -0.78 -15.63 4.62
N PRO A 124 -2.04 -15.19 4.48
CA PRO A 124 -3.15 -15.71 5.30
C PRO A 124 -3.24 -17.24 5.29
N VAL A 125 -3.47 -17.85 6.46
CA VAL A 125 -3.66 -19.31 6.60
C VAL A 125 -4.90 -19.76 5.83
N GLU A 126 -5.96 -18.95 5.88
CA GLU A 126 -7.19 -19.11 5.12
C GLU A 126 -7.32 -17.97 4.09
N ASP A 127 -7.71 -18.32 2.86
CA ASP A 127 -7.72 -17.37 1.75
C ASP A 127 -8.76 -16.26 1.95
N VAL A 128 -8.30 -15.01 2.01
CA VAL A 128 -9.16 -13.82 1.96
C VAL A 128 -9.45 -13.46 0.49
N LYS A 129 -10.65 -13.77 0.01
CA LYS A 129 -11.04 -13.56 -1.39
C LYS A 129 -11.79 -12.25 -1.58
N MET A 130 -11.52 -11.56 -2.70
CA MET A 130 -12.22 -10.33 -3.09
C MET A 130 -13.05 -10.51 -4.37
N LYS A 131 -14.08 -9.67 -4.53
CA LYS A 131 -14.85 -9.49 -5.77
C LYS A 131 -14.76 -8.02 -6.16
N VAL A 132 -14.54 -7.76 -7.45
CA VAL A 132 -14.47 -6.40 -7.99
C VAL A 132 -15.68 -6.16 -8.87
N ARG A 133 -16.32 -5.00 -8.70
CA ARG A 133 -17.42 -4.52 -9.54
C ARG A 133 -17.23 -3.02 -9.76
N ILE A 134 -17.56 -2.57 -10.97
CA ILE A 134 -17.60 -1.14 -11.29
C ILE A 134 -18.99 -0.65 -10.90
N LEU A 135 -19.04 0.38 -10.06
CA LEU A 135 -20.29 1.08 -9.75
C LEU A 135 -20.64 1.98 -10.94
N LYS A 136 -21.90 1.92 -11.38
CA LYS A 136 -22.42 2.73 -12.48
C LYS A 136 -23.18 3.92 -11.94
#